data_AF-W1XTY8-F1
#
_entry.id   AF-W1XTY8-F1
#
_cell.length_a   1.000
_cell.length_b   1.000
_cell.length_c   1.000
_cell.angle_alpha   90.00
_cell.angle_beta   90.00
_cell.angle_gamma   90.00
#
_symmetry.space_group_name_H-M   'P 1'
#
loop_
_entity.id
_entity.type
_entity.pdbx_description
1 polymer ?
#
loop_
_entity_poly.entity_id
_entity_poly.type
_entity_poly.pdbx_seq_one_letter_code
_entity_poly.pdbx_strand_id
1 'polypeptide(L)'
;FAYHFAYIEKEGNALMQDLEEEGYLVGLEKAKFVERLAHYYCEINVLHPFRVGSGLAQRIFFEQLAIHAGYQLSWQGIEKEAWNQANQNGAM
;
A
#
# COMPACT_ATOMS: atom_id res chain seq x y z
N PHE A 1 5.14 -18.51 -5.60
CA PHE A 1 6.26 -17.68 -6.12
C PHE A 1 6.03 -16.30 -5.54
N ALA A 2 6.85 -15.66 -4.71
CA ALA A 2 8.26 -15.78 -4.39
C ALA A 2 8.49 -15.31 -2.94
N TYR A 3 8.88 -16.21 -2.04
CA TYR A 3 9.45 -15.82 -0.75
C TYR A 3 10.97 -15.82 -0.91
N HIS A 4 11.51 -14.83 -1.62
CA HIS A 4 12.95 -14.62 -1.64
C HIS A 4 13.25 -13.52 -0.63
N PHE A 5 13.72 -13.91 0.56
CA PHE A 5 13.93 -13.00 1.70
C PHE A 5 14.76 -11.76 1.32
N ALA A 6 15.83 -11.95 0.52
CA ALA A 6 16.68 -10.86 0.04
C ALA A 6 15.95 -9.88 -0.91
N TYR A 7 14.92 -10.33 -1.63
CA TYR A 7 14.12 -9.48 -2.50
C TYR A 7 13.13 -8.64 -1.69
N ILE A 8 12.49 -9.23 -0.67
CA ILE A 8 11.56 -8.52 0.22
C ILE A 8 12.27 -7.38 0.96
N GLU A 9 13.46 -7.64 1.50
CA GLU A 9 14.22 -6.64 2.23
C GLU A 9 14.69 -5.51 1.31
N LYS A 10 15.31 -5.84 0.17
CA LYS A 10 15.83 -4.85 -0.78
C LYS A 10 14.71 -3.96 -1.35
N GLU A 11 13.68 -4.58 -1.92
CA GLU A 11 12.61 -3.84 -2.59
C GLU A 11 11.69 -3.16 -1.56
N GLY A 12 11.45 -3.78 -0.41
CA GLY A 12 10.72 -3.16 0.70
C GLY A 12 11.42 -1.90 1.20
N ASN A 13 12.74 -1.95 1.42
CA ASN A 13 13.51 -0.78 1.83
C ASN A 13 13.52 0.33 0.77
N ALA A 14 13.63 -0.04 -0.52
CA ALA A 14 13.56 0.93 -1.62
C ALA A 14 12.19 1.65 -1.64
N LEU A 15 11.08 0.90 -1.55
CA LEU A 15 9.73 1.50 -1.51
C LEU A 15 9.53 2.41 -0.30
N MET A 16 10.08 2.05 0.87
CA MET A 16 9.98 2.90 2.06
C MET A 16 10.81 4.18 1.92
N GLN A 17 11.98 4.08 1.28
CA GLN A 17 12.81 5.24 0.98
C GLN A 17 12.11 6.18 -0.01
N ASP A 18 11.56 5.66 -1.10
CA ASP A 18 10.81 6.47 -2.09
C ASP A 18 9.62 7.19 -1.42
N LEU A 19 8.91 6.50 -0.51
CA LEU A 19 7.79 7.08 0.24
C LEU A 19 8.25 8.22 1.17
N GLU A 20 9.41 8.08 1.81
CA GLU A 20 10.02 9.12 2.64
C GLU A 20 10.48 10.31 1.80
N GLU A 21 11.10 10.08 0.66
CA GLU A 21 11.54 11.12 -0.29
C GLU A 21 10.35 11.91 -0.86
N GLU A 22 9.18 11.27 -1.00
CA GLU A 22 7.90 11.92 -1.33
C GLU A 22 7.20 12.60 -0.14
N GLY A 23 7.87 12.70 1.01
CA GLY A 23 7.32 13.37 2.19
C GLY A 23 6.07 12.69 2.75
N TYR A 24 6.00 11.37 2.66
CA TYR A 24 4.86 10.56 3.13
C TYR A 24 3.51 11.01 2.55
N LEU A 25 3.53 11.52 1.31
CA LEU A 25 2.35 11.98 0.56
C LEU A 25 1.64 13.20 1.18
N VAL A 26 2.27 13.89 2.14
CA VAL A 26 1.72 15.07 2.80
C VAL A 26 1.62 16.25 1.83
N GLY A 27 0.51 16.99 1.88
CA GLY A 27 0.32 18.20 1.08
C GLY A 27 -0.07 17.96 -0.39
N LEU A 28 -0.21 16.70 -0.81
CA LEU A 28 -0.72 16.37 -2.14
C LEU A 28 -2.22 16.67 -2.25
N GLU A 29 -2.64 17.19 -3.41
CA GLU A 29 -4.07 17.26 -3.76
C GLU A 29 -4.66 15.85 -3.90
N LYS A 30 -5.97 15.75 -3.66
CA LYS A 30 -6.68 14.45 -3.54
C LYS A 30 -6.40 13.49 -4.70
N ALA A 31 -6.42 13.97 -5.94
CA ALA A 31 -6.19 13.12 -7.11
C ALA A 31 -4.77 12.52 -7.09
N LYS A 32 -3.76 13.34 -6.77
CA LYS A 32 -2.37 12.89 -6.71
C LYS A 32 -2.11 12.00 -5.50
N PHE A 33 -2.72 12.31 -4.37
CA PHE A 33 -2.69 11.45 -3.18
C PHE A 33 -3.23 10.04 -3.49
N VAL A 34 -4.40 9.94 -4.12
CA VAL A 34 -4.99 8.63 -4.48
C VAL A 34 -4.10 7.85 -5.44
N GLU A 35 -3.54 8.51 -6.46
CA GLU A 35 -2.62 7.90 -7.42
C GLU A 35 -1.38 7.32 -6.72
N ARG A 36 -0.70 8.11 -5.90
CA ARG A 36 0.52 7.66 -5.20
C ARG A 36 0.23 6.62 -4.14
N LEU A 37 -0.83 6.80 -3.36
CA LEU A 37 -1.26 5.82 -2.36
C LEU A 37 -1.54 4.46 -3.01
N ALA A 38 -2.26 4.44 -4.14
CA ALA A 38 -2.57 3.21 -4.87
C ALA A 38 -1.32 2.52 -5.39
N HIS A 39 -0.34 3.28 -5.90
CA HIS A 39 0.96 2.74 -6.30
C HIS A 39 1.65 2.01 -5.13
N TYR A 40 1.88 2.68 -4.00
CA TYR A 40 2.51 2.04 -2.84
C TYR A 40 1.69 0.85 -2.30
N TYR A 41 0.36 0.93 -2.35
CA TYR A 41 -0.50 -0.19 -1.94
C TYR A 41 -0.27 -1.42 -2.82
N CYS A 42 -0.18 -1.24 -4.15
CA CYS A 42 0.05 -2.34 -5.07
C CYS A 42 1.45 -2.95 -4.88
N GLU A 43 2.49 -2.12 -4.85
CA GLU A 43 3.88 -2.57 -4.69
C GLU A 43 4.08 -3.38 -3.40
N ILE A 44 3.60 -2.87 -2.26
CA ILE A 44 3.71 -3.58 -0.97
C ILE A 44 2.89 -4.88 -0.97
N ASN A 45 1.74 -4.91 -1.65
CA ASN A 45 0.91 -6.11 -1.73
C ASN A 45 1.64 -7.24 -2.49
N VAL A 46 2.40 -6.90 -3.53
CA VAL A 46 3.23 -7.85 -4.29
C VAL A 46 4.35 -8.44 -3.44
N LEU A 47 4.97 -7.64 -2.56
CA LEU A 47 6.05 -8.11 -1.68
C LEU A 47 5.60 -9.18 -0.67
N HIS A 48 4.32 -9.12 -0.26
CA HIS A 48 3.72 -10.05 0.70
C HIS A 48 4.66 -10.43 1.88
N PRO A 49 5.11 -9.44 2.68
CA PRO A 49 6.29 -9.57 3.55
C PRO A 49 6.10 -10.51 4.74
N PHE A 50 4.86 -10.81 5.14
CA PHE A 50 4.56 -11.69 6.27
C PHE A 50 4.01 -13.04 5.81
N ARG A 51 4.32 -14.09 6.58
CA ARG A 51 3.77 -15.44 6.36
C ARG A 51 2.25 -15.48 6.52
N VAL A 52 1.71 -14.71 7.47
CA VAL A 52 0.28 -14.55 7.75
C VAL A 52 0.05 -13.10 8.16
N GLY A 53 -1.04 -12.49 7.68
CA GLY A 53 -1.47 -11.17 8.13
C GLY A 53 -1.01 -9.98 7.28
N SER A 54 -0.38 -10.20 6.12
CA SER A 54 0.07 -9.12 5.21
C SER A 54 -1.02 -8.11 4.89
N GLY A 55 -2.21 -8.58 4.50
CA GLY A 55 -3.32 -7.67 4.17
C GLY A 55 -3.81 -6.82 5.35
N LEU A 56 -3.83 -7.35 6.58
CA LEU A 56 -4.26 -6.59 7.76
C LEU A 56 -3.22 -5.53 8.13
N ALA A 57 -1.95 -5.92 8.18
CA ALA A 57 -0.84 -5.01 8.48
C ALA A 57 -0.76 -3.88 7.44
N GLN A 58 -0.87 -4.23 6.15
CA GLN A 58 -0.87 -3.29 5.06
C GLN A 58 -2.04 -2.29 5.15
N ARG A 59 -3.26 -2.79 5.41
CA ARG A 59 -4.43 -1.93 5.54
C ARG A 59 -4.28 -0.92 6.67
N ILE A 60 -3.83 -1.37 7.85
CA ILE A 60 -3.59 -0.48 8.99
C ILE A 60 -2.51 0.55 8.66
N PHE A 61 -1.42 0.13 8.03
CA PHE A 61 -0.34 1.03 7.61
C PHE A 61 -0.85 2.16 6.71
N PHE A 62 -1.60 1.83 5.66
CA PHE A 62 -2.12 2.83 4.73
C PHE A 62 -3.25 3.69 5.32
N GLU A 63 -4.02 3.18 6.26
CA GLU A 63 -4.96 4.00 7.04
C GLU A 63 -4.22 5.07 7.86
N GLN A 64 -3.12 4.69 8.54
CA GLN A 64 -2.31 5.65 9.31
C GLN A 64 -1.59 6.66 8.41
N LEU A 65 -1.03 6.22 7.28
CA LEU A 65 -0.40 7.09 6.29
C LEU A 65 -1.40 8.11 5.74
N ALA A 66 -2.62 7.66 5.41
CA ALA A 66 -3.66 8.57 4.93
C ALA A 66 -4.04 9.62 5.98
N ILE A 67 -4.24 9.19 7.23
CA ILE A 67 -4.53 10.12 8.35
C ILE A 67 -3.41 11.14 8.50
N HIS A 68 -2.15 10.70 8.42
CA HIS A 68 -0.98 11.58 8.49
C HIS A 68 -0.96 12.62 7.34
N ALA A 69 -1.36 12.22 6.13
CA ALA A 69 -1.48 13.10 4.98
C ALA A 69 -2.73 13.99 4.97
N GLY A 70 -3.60 13.92 6.00
CA GLY A 70 -4.82 14.71 6.11
C GLY A 70 -6.04 14.11 5.41
N TYR A 71 -5.99 12.83 5.04
CA TYR A 71 -7.07 12.08 4.39
C TYR A 71 -7.60 10.96 5.29
N GLN A 72 -8.79 10.46 4.96
CA GLN A 72 -9.35 9.28 5.61
C GLN A 72 -9.73 8.25 4.56
N LEU A 73 -9.26 7.00 4.73
CA LEU A 73 -9.73 5.87 3.95
C LEU A 73 -11.06 5.38 4.53
N SER A 74 -12.08 5.35 3.69
CA SER A 74 -13.36 4.72 4.02
C SER A 74 -13.50 3.43 3.25
N TRP A 75 -13.78 2.35 3.98
CA TRP A 75 -14.04 1.03 3.42
C TRP A 75 -15.53 0.72 3.36
N GLN A 76 -16.37 1.69 3.73
CA GLN A 76 -17.81 1.53 3.74
C GLN A 76 -18.33 1.36 2.31
N GLY A 77 -19.15 0.33 2.09
CA GLY A 77 -19.72 0.04 0.77
C GLY A 77 -18.74 -0.61 -0.22
N ILE A 78 -17.54 -0.98 0.21
CA ILE A 78 -16.63 -1.78 -0.62
C ILE A 78 -16.95 -3.25 -0.41
N GLU A 79 -17.51 -3.87 -1.45
CA GLU A 79 -17.76 -5.32 -1.48
C GLU A 79 -16.45 -6.11 -1.46
N LYS A 80 -16.45 -7.23 -0.75
CA LYS A 80 -15.26 -8.06 -0.57
C LYS A 80 -14.71 -8.57 -1.91
N GLU A 81 -15.58 -9.00 -2.81
CA GLU A 81 -15.21 -9.51 -4.13
C GLU A 81 -14.60 -8.40 -4.99
N ALA A 82 -15.17 -7.19 -4.96
CA ALA A 82 -14.62 -6.04 -5.66
C ALA A 82 -13.21 -5.68 -5.13
N TRP A 83 -13.03 -5.70 -3.81
CA TRP A 83 -11.73 -5.48 -3.18
C TRP A 83 -10.70 -6.56 -3.57
N ASN A 84 -11.09 -7.83 -3.56
CA ASN A 84 -10.21 -8.92 -3.95
C ASN A 84 -9.80 -8.79 -5.43
N GLN A 85 -10.73 -8.45 -6.31
CA GLN A 85 -10.44 -8.24 -7.72
C GLN A 85 -9.48 -7.07 -7.94
N ALA A 86 -9.67 -5.96 -7.22
CA ALA A 86 -8.76 -4.81 -7.29
C ALA A 86 -7.34 -5.18 -6.85
N ASN A 87 -7.18 -5.95 -5.76
CA ASN A 87 -5.87 -6.42 -5.30
C ASN A 87 -5.19 -7.38 -6.28
N GLN A 88 -5.97 -8.22 -6.96
CA GLN A 88 -5.44 -9.10 -8.01
C GLN A 88 -4.96 -8.27 -9.22
N ASN A 89 -5.75 -7.28 -9.64
CA ASN A 89 -5.41 -6.41 -10.77
C ASN A 89 -4.19 -5.53 -10.49
N GLY A 90 -4.00 -5.07 -9.25
CA GLY A 90 -2.83 -4.29 -8.84
C GLY A 90 -1.55 -5.12 -8.64
N ALA A 91 -1.66 -6.44 -8.60
CA ALA A 91 -0.52 -7.35 -8.46
C ALA A 91 -0.08 -8.01 -9.78
N MET A 92 -0.79 -7.74 -10.89
CA MET A 92 -0.47 -8.19 -12.25
C MET A 92 0.24 -7.09 -13.03
#